data_AF-A0AAU2RRQ6-F1
#
_entry.id   AF-A0AAU2RRQ6-F1
#
_cell.length_a   1.000
_cell.length_b   1.000
_cell.length_c   1.000
_cell.angle_alpha   90.00
_cell.angle_beta   90.00
_cell.angle_gamma   90.00
#
_symmetry.space_group_name_H-M   'P 1'
#
loop_
_entity.id
_entity.type
_entity.pdbx_description
1 polymer ?
#
loop_
_entity_poly.entity_id
_entity_poly.type
_entity_poly.pdbx_seq_one_letter_code
_entity_poly.pdbx_strand_id
1 'polypeptide(L)'
;MDRVEDDPDPEFHTHTRLYADRRRWSHGCIDGLLRAVADEALVEVFIADTELRHIHHPYDGGADVILATPAERDRVRDRHTDWLSIHPAGL
;
A
#
# COMPACT_ATOMS: atom_id res chain seq x y z
N MET A 1 -16.63 21.23 6.87
CA MET A 1 -16.44 19.78 6.69
C MET A 1 -17.58 19.35 5.79
N ASP A 2 -17.33 19.25 4.50
CA ASP A 2 -18.37 18.96 3.52
C ASP A 2 -18.72 17.48 3.61
N ARG A 3 -20.01 17.17 3.68
CA ARG A 3 -20.49 15.80 3.74
C ARG A 3 -20.51 15.30 2.30
N VAL A 4 -19.71 14.29 1.99
CA VAL A 4 -19.82 13.60 0.69
C VAL A 4 -21.17 12.88 0.70
N GLU A 5 -22.17 13.47 0.04
CA GLU A 5 -23.38 12.75 -0.31
C GLU A 5 -23.07 11.84 -1.50
N ASP A 6 -23.54 10.60 -1.43
CA ASP A 6 -23.50 9.70 -2.57
C ASP A 6 -24.23 10.37 -3.75
N ASP A 7 -23.76 10.12 -4.97
CA ASP A 7 -24.39 10.63 -6.19
C ASP A 7 -25.90 10.30 -6.15
N PRO A 8 -26.83 11.20 -6.44
CA PRO A 8 -28.25 10.87 -6.42
C PRO A 8 -28.63 9.73 -7.38
N ASP A 9 -27.80 9.46 -8.40
CA ASP A 9 -27.97 8.34 -9.31
C ASP A 9 -27.25 7.07 -8.78
N PRO A 10 -28.00 5.99 -8.44
CA PRO A 10 -27.44 4.74 -7.93
C PRO A 10 -26.44 4.06 -8.87
N GLU A 11 -26.45 4.39 -10.17
CA GLU A 11 -25.50 3.83 -11.15
C GLU A 11 -24.05 4.25 -10.85
N PHE A 12 -23.84 5.40 -10.20
CA PHE A 12 -22.50 5.90 -9.83
C PHE A 12 -22.11 5.57 -8.39
N HIS A 13 -22.96 4.85 -7.65
CA HIS A 13 -22.64 4.42 -6.28
C HIS A 13 -21.55 3.36 -6.27
N THR A 14 -20.33 3.76 -5.90
CA THR A 14 -19.24 2.82 -5.70
C THR A 14 -19.29 2.26 -4.29
N HIS A 15 -19.41 0.94 -4.17
CA HIS A 15 -19.37 0.24 -2.88
C HIS A 15 -18.03 -0.46 -2.69
N THR A 16 -17.22 0.01 -1.75
CA THR A 16 -15.93 -0.62 -1.42
C THR A 16 -16.09 -1.56 -0.23
N ARG A 17 -15.68 -2.82 -0.39
CA ARG A 17 -15.60 -3.80 0.71
C ARG A 17 -14.14 -4.08 1.01
N LEU A 18 -13.72 -3.76 2.22
CA LEU A 18 -12.36 -4.02 2.69
C LEU A 18 -12.29 -5.39 3.35
N TYR A 19 -11.25 -6.16 3.00
CA TYR A 19 -10.89 -7.40 3.68
C TYR A 19 -9.57 -7.18 4.44
N ALA A 20 -9.51 -7.68 5.67
CA ALA A 20 -8.30 -7.64 6.49
C ALA A 20 -8.05 -8.99 7.13
N ASP A 21 -6.79 -9.39 7.18
CA ASP A 21 -6.32 -10.62 7.83
C ASP A 21 -5.06 -10.32 8.64
N ARG A 22 -4.87 -11.07 9.73
CA ARG A 22 -3.66 -11.01 10.55
C ARG A 22 -2.97 -12.35 10.56
N ARG A 23 -1.73 -12.37 10.06
CA ARG A 23 -0.89 -13.57 10.01
C ARG A 23 0.44 -13.38 10.73
N ARG A 24 1.00 -14.49 11.20
CA ARG A 24 2.38 -14.50 11.69
C ARG A 24 3.33 -14.34 10.50
N TRP A 25 4.32 -13.48 10.65
CA TRP A 25 5.33 -13.29 9.61
C TRP A 25 6.24 -14.53 9.48
N SER A 26 6.42 -14.97 8.24
CA SER A 26 7.51 -15.84 7.82
C SER A 26 7.90 -15.50 6.39
N HIS A 27 9.16 -15.69 6.03
CA HIS A 27 9.60 -15.48 4.66
C HIS A 27 8.72 -16.29 3.68
N GLY A 28 8.28 -15.65 2.60
CA GLY A 28 7.41 -16.26 1.59
C GLY A 28 5.91 -16.28 1.89
N CYS A 29 5.46 -15.87 3.09
CA CYS A 29 4.04 -16.01 3.48
C CYS A 29 3.08 -15.06 2.74
N ILE A 30 3.62 -14.13 1.95
CA ILE A 30 2.85 -13.17 1.15
C ILE A 30 3.24 -13.19 -0.33
N ASP A 31 4.08 -14.11 -0.80
CA ASP A 31 4.55 -14.12 -2.20
C ASP A 31 3.39 -14.25 -3.19
N GLY A 32 2.39 -15.06 -2.85
CA GLY A 32 1.17 -15.18 -3.65
C GLY A 32 0.35 -13.90 -3.70
N LEU A 33 0.34 -13.12 -2.61
CA LEU A 33 -0.32 -11.81 -2.57
C LEU A 33 0.44 -10.80 -3.44
N LEU A 34 1.77 -10.73 -3.31
CA LEU A 34 2.61 -9.84 -4.10
C LEU A 34 2.52 -10.16 -5.60
N ARG A 35 2.48 -11.44 -5.96
CA ARG A 35 2.25 -11.86 -7.36
C ARG A 35 0.88 -11.44 -7.86
N ALA A 36 -0.16 -11.65 -7.07
CA ALA A 36 -1.51 -11.22 -7.47
C ALA A 36 -1.62 -9.70 -7.66
N VAL A 37 -0.86 -8.90 -6.89
CA VAL A 37 -0.75 -7.45 -7.09
C VAL A 37 -0.01 -7.13 -8.40
N ALA A 38 1.12 -7.77 -8.66
CA ALA A 38 1.89 -7.55 -9.89
C ALA A 38 1.12 -7.97 -11.15
N ASP A 39 0.30 -9.03 -11.06
CA ASP A 39 -0.56 -9.50 -12.15
C ASP A 39 -1.88 -8.69 -12.26
N GLU A 40 -2.01 -7.58 -11.52
CA GLU A 40 -3.22 -6.73 -11.42
C GLU A 40 -4.50 -7.48 -10.99
N ALA A 41 -4.38 -8.70 -10.45
CA ALA A 41 -5.49 -9.51 -9.96
C ALA A 41 -6.05 -9.02 -8.61
N LEU A 42 -5.23 -8.29 -7.84
CA LEU A 42 -5.62 -7.58 -6.63
C LEU A 42 -5.06 -6.16 -6.66
N VAL A 43 -5.91 -5.19 -6.31
CA VAL A 43 -5.57 -3.75 -6.24
C VAL A 43 -5.83 -3.22 -4.83
N GLU A 44 -5.29 -2.05 -4.50
CA GLU A 44 -5.48 -1.37 -3.21
C GLU A 44 -5.05 -2.24 -2.00
N VAL A 45 -3.92 -2.93 -2.15
CA VAL A 45 -3.39 -3.82 -1.10
C VAL A 45 -2.47 -3.06 -0.17
N PHE A 46 -2.74 -3.13 1.13
CA PHE A 46 -1.85 -2.64 2.17
C PHE A 46 -1.31 -3.80 3.00
N ILE A 47 0.01 -3.82 3.21
CA ILE A 47 0.68 -4.72 4.14
C ILE A 47 1.25 -3.87 5.27
N ALA A 48 0.82 -4.11 6.50
CA ALA A 48 1.23 -3.29 7.62
C ALA A 48 1.54 -4.10 8.88
N ASP A 49 2.34 -3.51 9.76
CA ASP A 49 2.41 -3.97 11.14
C ASP A 49 1.08 -3.71 11.86
N THR A 50 0.85 -4.39 12.98
CA THR A 50 -0.44 -4.32 13.69
C THR A 50 -0.76 -2.95 14.27
N GLU A 51 0.22 -2.06 14.38
CA GLU A 51 0.05 -0.68 14.85
C GLU A 51 -0.05 0.34 13.70
N LEU A 52 0.00 -0.12 12.43
CA LEU A 52 -0.07 0.72 11.23
C LEU A 52 1.02 1.81 11.19
N ARG A 53 2.20 1.52 11.73
CA ARG A 53 3.35 2.45 11.72
C ARG A 53 4.23 2.28 10.49
N HIS A 54 4.20 1.11 9.88
CA HIS A 54 4.92 0.73 8.68
C HIS A 54 3.93 0.13 7.71
N ILE A 55 3.58 0.87 6.67
CA ILE A 55 2.64 0.44 5.64
C ILE A 55 3.39 0.32 4.33
N HIS A 56 3.26 -0.84 3.69
CA HIS A 56 3.71 -1.10 2.33
C HIS A 56 2.49 -1.16 1.41
N HIS A 57 2.55 -0.40 0.33
CA HIS A 57 1.56 -0.40 -0.75
C HIS A 57 2.24 -0.88 -2.03
N PRO A 58 2.30 -2.22 -2.27
CA PRO A 58 2.93 -2.77 -3.46
C PRO A 58 2.11 -2.51 -4.73
N TYR A 59 2.81 -2.45 -5.86
CA TYR A 59 2.26 -2.39 -7.21
C TYR A 59 3.23 -3.09 -8.19
N ASP A 60 2.83 -3.27 -9.45
CA ASP A 60 3.73 -3.86 -10.44
C ASP A 60 4.99 -2.99 -10.62
N GLY A 61 6.16 -3.58 -10.39
CA GLY A 61 7.44 -2.90 -10.47
C GLY A 61 7.91 -2.16 -9.21
N GLY A 62 7.13 -2.10 -8.12
CA GLY A 62 7.56 -1.35 -6.94
C GLY A 62 6.63 -1.40 -5.73
N ALA A 63 6.86 -0.47 -4.81
CA ALA A 63 6.00 -0.27 -3.65
C ALA A 63 6.22 1.11 -3.05
N ASP A 64 5.15 1.69 -2.51
CA ASP A 64 5.28 2.83 -1.61
C ASP A 64 5.48 2.33 -0.17
N VAL A 65 6.33 3.03 0.58
CA VAL A 65 6.59 2.75 2.00
C VAL A 65 6.23 3.98 2.82
N ILE A 66 5.15 3.86 3.59
CA ILE A 66 4.60 4.92 4.43
C ILE A 66 4.99 4.64 5.88
N LEU A 67 5.65 5.62 6.50
CA LEU A 67 6.25 5.51 7.82
C LEU A 67 5.75 6.61 8.74
N ALA A 68 5.59 6.27 10.01
CA ALA A 68 4.97 7.15 11.01
C ALA A 68 5.68 8.50 11.18
N THR A 69 7.00 8.57 10.93
CA THR A 69 7.77 9.79 11.09
C THR A 69 8.71 10.10 9.92
N PRO A 70 9.00 11.39 9.65
CA PRO A 70 10.05 11.80 8.71
C PRO A 70 11.41 11.17 8.99
N ALA A 71 11.79 11.05 10.26
CA ALA A 71 13.08 10.49 10.66
C ALA A 71 13.19 8.99 10.35
N GLU A 72 12.10 8.22 10.51
CA GLU A 72 12.06 6.81 10.11
C GLU A 72 12.11 6.67 8.59
N ARG A 73 11.32 7.48 7.87
CA ARG A 73 11.37 7.54 6.40
C ARG A 73 12.78 7.82 5.89
N ASP A 74 13.44 8.84 6.41
CA ASP A 74 14.78 9.21 5.95
C ASP A 74 15.79 8.07 6.23
N ARG A 75 15.71 7.42 7.40
CA ARG A 75 16.55 6.24 7.70
C ARG A 75 16.31 5.07 6.76
N VAL A 76 15.05 4.80 6.39
CA VAL A 76 14.71 3.71 5.46
C VAL A 76 15.17 4.05 4.05
N ARG A 77 14.93 5.29 3.58
CA ARG A 77 15.43 5.82 2.30
C ARG A 77 16.94 5.66 2.19
N ASP A 78 17.68 6.10 3.21
CA ASP A 78 19.14 6.07 3.20
C ASP A 78 19.70 4.64 3.25
N ARG A 79 18.96 3.69 3.84
CA ARG A 79 19.31 2.26 3.86
C ARG A 79 19.04 1.58 2.52
N HIS A 80 18.01 2.00 1.81
CA HIS A 80 17.51 1.37 0.58
C HIS A 80 17.61 2.35 -0.60
N THR A 81 18.76 3.02 -0.74
CA THR A 81 18.95 4.02 -1.81
C THR A 81 18.76 3.42 -3.20
N ASP A 82 19.12 2.15 -3.38
CA ASP A 82 18.96 1.42 -4.64
C ASP A 82 17.49 1.13 -5.00
N TRP A 83 16.55 1.34 -4.09
CA TRP A 83 15.12 1.16 -4.32
C TRP A 83 14.43 2.45 -4.76
N LEU A 84 15.10 3.60 -4.66
CA LEU A 84 14.49 4.88 -4.99
C LEU A 84 14.29 4.99 -6.49
N SER A 85 13.11 5.48 -6.89
CA SER A 85 12.87 5.82 -8.29
C SER A 85 13.92 6.82 -8.77
N ILE A 86 14.42 6.58 -9.97
CA ILE A 86 15.27 7.52 -10.70
C ILE A 86 14.49 8.77 -11.13
N HIS A 87 13.16 8.70 -11.12
CA HIS A 87 12.30 9.80 -11.49
C HIS A 87 12.31 10.87 -10.38
N PRO A 88 12.54 12.16 -10.69
CA PRO A 88 12.63 13.22 -9.67
C PRO A 88 11.38 13.38 -8.80
N ALA A 89 10.20 13.00 -9.33
CA ALA A 89 8.94 13.03 -8.61
C ALA A 89 8.65 11.75 -7.79
N GLY A 90 9.54 10.74 -7.84
CA GLY A 90 9.35 9.47 -7.15
C GLY A 90 8.33 8.52 -7.79
N LEU A 91 8.01 8.71 -9.07
CA LEU A 91 7.10 7.87 -9.86
C LEU A 91 7.84 6.76 -10.60
#